data_AF-A0A5R2N5X8-F1
#
_entry.id   AF-A0A5R2N5X8-F1
#
_cell.length_a   1.000
_cell.length_b   1.000
_cell.length_c   1.000
_cell.angle_alpha   90.00
_cell.angle_beta   90.00
_cell.angle_gamma   90.00
#
_symmetry.space_group_name_H-M   'P 1'
#
loop_
_entity.id
_entity.type
_entity.pdbx_description
1 polymer ?
#
loop_
_entity_poly.entity_id
_entity_poly.type
_entity_poly.pdbx_seq_one_letter_code
_entity_poly.pdbx_strand_id
1 'polypeptide(L)'
;LGPPLRPPAEAVETYHRELDLSEAHVVLLGVTPELAALGATMMAVDESSDMIAGIWPGDTASRKAVKGDWLDLPVSDASVDAVIGDGCLSVLGLSTARRALFAAIARVLRPDGRAGLRLFAGPETPDDPAAVQALALSGGVSTFHELKWRVAMTATGRATDHAIPVRTIAERFDALFPDRQELSARTG
;
A
#
# COMPACT_ATOMS: atom_id res chain seq x y z
N LEU A 1 0.78 -17.74 5.99
CA LEU A 1 0.60 -16.49 5.23
C LEU A 1 0.35 -15.37 6.25
N GLY A 2 1.38 -14.60 6.57
CA GLY A 2 1.30 -13.52 7.56
C GLY A 2 0.56 -12.28 7.02
N PRO A 3 0.37 -11.25 7.86
CA PRO A 3 -0.26 -9.98 7.48
C PRO A 3 0.41 -9.34 6.25
N PRO A 4 -0.27 -8.38 5.56
CA PRO A 4 0.25 -7.74 4.35
C PRO A 4 1.66 -7.15 4.55
N LEU A 5 2.35 -6.84 3.44
CA LEU A 5 3.70 -6.29 3.45
C LEU A 5 3.75 -4.97 4.24
N ARG A 6 4.05 -5.07 5.53
CA ARG A 6 4.16 -3.94 6.46
C ARG A 6 5.29 -3.02 6.01
N PRO A 7 5.15 -1.69 6.17
CA PRO A 7 6.27 -0.80 5.91
C PRO A 7 7.41 -1.12 6.90
N PRO A 8 8.66 -1.24 6.43
CA PRO A 8 9.81 -1.40 7.32
C PRO A 8 10.03 -0.12 8.14
N ALA A 9 10.79 -0.20 9.24
CA ALA A 9 11.06 0.94 10.12
C ALA A 9 11.64 2.14 9.35
N GLU A 10 12.55 1.90 8.41
CA GLU A 10 13.12 2.95 7.54
C GLU A 10 12.07 3.75 6.75
N ALA A 11 10.98 3.10 6.33
CA ALA A 11 9.89 3.75 5.63
C ALA A 11 9.10 4.64 6.60
N VAL A 12 8.81 4.15 7.81
CA VAL A 12 8.15 4.92 8.88
C VAL A 12 8.96 6.17 9.23
N GLU A 13 10.27 6.01 9.43
CA GLU A 13 11.19 7.14 9.71
C GLU A 13 11.22 8.15 8.55
N THR A 14 11.10 7.68 7.31
CA THR A 14 11.05 8.57 6.14
C THR A 14 9.79 9.43 6.15
N TYR A 15 8.61 8.88 6.50
CA TYR A 15 7.41 9.71 6.69
C TYR A 15 7.63 10.80 7.73
N HIS A 16 8.15 10.40 8.90
CA HIS A 16 8.36 11.32 10.02
C HIS A 16 9.31 12.45 9.66
N ARG A 17 10.45 12.13 9.02
CA ARG A 17 11.50 13.10 8.66
C ARG A 17 11.09 14.03 7.51
N GLU A 18 10.57 13.49 6.41
CA GLU A 18 10.33 14.28 5.19
C GLU A 18 9.07 15.16 5.27
N LEU A 19 8.12 14.79 6.13
CA LEU A 19 6.86 15.51 6.33
C LEU A 19 6.80 16.31 7.63
N ASP A 20 7.83 16.23 8.48
CA ASP A 20 7.89 16.88 9.80
C ASP A 20 6.63 16.62 10.66
N LEU A 21 6.36 15.34 10.93
CA LEU A 21 5.07 14.92 11.49
C LEU A 21 4.91 15.14 12.99
N SER A 22 5.97 15.52 13.73
CA SER A 22 5.94 15.53 15.20
C SER A 22 4.75 16.29 15.80
N GLU A 23 4.41 17.44 15.21
CA GLU A 23 3.32 18.32 15.64
C GLU A 23 2.12 18.34 14.67
N ALA A 24 2.12 17.45 13.67
CA ALA A 24 1.17 17.49 12.56
C ALA A 24 -0.20 16.85 12.88
N HIS A 25 -1.26 17.43 12.33
CA HIS A 25 -2.57 16.80 12.17
C HIS A 25 -2.59 15.97 10.90
N VAL A 26 -2.67 14.64 11.06
CA VAL A 26 -2.44 13.67 10.00
C VAL A 26 -3.72 12.94 9.63
N VAL A 27 -3.94 12.75 8.33
CA VAL A 27 -4.88 11.75 7.80
C VAL A 27 -4.09 10.56 7.26
N LEU A 28 -4.42 9.36 7.73
CA LEU A 28 -3.89 8.11 7.21
C LEU A 28 -4.92 7.46 6.26
N LEU A 29 -4.51 7.24 5.01
CA LEU A 29 -5.25 6.47 4.02
C LEU A 29 -5.04 4.97 4.30
N GLY A 30 -6.00 4.37 5.00
CA GLY A 30 -5.98 3.00 5.50
C GLY A 30 -5.76 2.93 7.01
N VAL A 31 -5.45 1.74 7.50
CA VAL A 31 -5.27 1.44 8.94
C VAL A 31 -3.92 0.78 9.26
N THR A 32 -2.88 1.09 8.48
CA THR A 32 -1.53 0.52 8.66
C THR A 32 -0.96 0.80 10.06
N PRO A 33 -0.77 -0.23 10.92
CA PRO A 33 -0.44 -0.02 12.34
C PRO A 33 0.89 0.69 12.58
N GLU A 34 1.87 0.49 11.71
CA GLU A 34 3.20 1.08 11.82
C GLU A 34 3.15 2.61 11.68
N LEU A 35 2.14 3.12 10.98
CA LEU A 35 1.95 4.55 10.76
C LEU A 35 1.01 5.17 11.79
N ALA A 36 0.30 4.37 12.59
CA ALA A 36 -0.78 4.79 13.49
C ALA A 36 -0.37 5.75 14.63
N ALA A 37 0.93 5.93 14.84
CA ALA A 37 1.50 6.79 15.88
C ALA A 37 2.20 8.04 15.33
N LEU A 38 2.15 8.27 14.02
CA LEU A 38 2.73 9.47 13.40
C LEU A 38 1.77 10.66 13.54
N GLY A 39 2.28 11.86 13.86
CA GLY A 39 1.42 13.03 14.07
C GLY A 39 1.18 13.36 15.54
N ALA A 40 0.87 14.63 15.81
CA ALA A 40 0.24 15.05 17.06
C ALA A 40 -1.19 14.51 17.17
N THR A 41 -1.92 14.50 16.05
CA THR A 41 -3.21 13.80 15.95
C THR A 41 -3.33 13.03 14.64
N MET A 42 -4.11 11.95 14.66
CA MET A 42 -4.35 11.12 13.49
C MET A 42 -5.83 10.75 13.32
N MET A 43 -6.31 10.88 12.08
CA MET A 43 -7.51 10.21 11.60
C MET A 43 -7.14 9.20 10.51
N ALA A 44 -7.23 7.92 10.84
CA ALA A 44 -7.17 6.84 9.86
C ALA A 44 -8.55 6.67 9.19
N VAL A 45 -8.57 6.51 7.87
CA VAL A 45 -9.79 6.32 7.08
C VAL A 45 -9.66 5.03 6.29
N ASP A 46 -10.62 4.13 6.37
CA ASP A 46 -10.66 2.91 5.55
C ASP A 46 -12.11 2.57 5.20
N GLU A 47 -12.38 2.02 4.02
CA GLU A 47 -13.73 1.64 3.63
C GLU A 47 -14.21 0.36 4.34
N SER A 48 -13.27 -0.47 4.78
CA SER A 48 -13.54 -1.78 5.38
C SER A 48 -13.60 -1.70 6.90
N SER A 49 -14.80 -1.89 7.44
CA SER A 49 -15.02 -2.06 8.88
C SER A 49 -14.23 -3.24 9.46
N ASP A 50 -14.06 -4.31 8.68
CA ASP A 50 -13.32 -5.49 9.10
C ASP A 50 -11.82 -5.21 9.20
N MET A 51 -11.26 -4.40 8.28
CA MET A 51 -9.87 -3.98 8.35
C MET A 51 -9.63 -3.10 9.58
N ILE A 52 -10.51 -2.13 9.84
CA ILE A 52 -10.44 -1.29 11.03
C ILE A 52 -10.47 -2.17 12.28
N ALA A 53 -11.45 -3.06 12.41
CA ALA A 53 -11.59 -3.90 13.60
C ALA A 53 -10.44 -4.91 13.78
N GLY A 54 -9.87 -5.41 12.69
CA GLY A 54 -8.87 -6.48 12.71
C GLY A 54 -7.41 -6.02 12.76
N ILE A 55 -7.12 -4.80 12.29
CA ILE A 55 -5.72 -4.32 12.09
C ILE A 55 -5.42 -3.09 12.92
N TRP A 56 -6.36 -2.15 13.06
CA TRP A 56 -6.10 -0.89 13.74
C TRP A 56 -5.71 -1.14 15.21
N PRO A 57 -4.63 -0.52 15.75
CA PRO A 57 -4.18 -0.72 17.13
C PRO A 57 -5.09 -0.11 18.20
N GLY A 58 -6.25 0.41 17.81
CA GLY A 58 -7.25 1.00 18.71
C GLY A 58 -7.13 2.52 18.84
N ASP A 59 -8.28 3.14 19.12
CA ASP A 59 -8.42 4.59 19.27
C ASP A 59 -7.82 5.09 20.59
N THR A 60 -7.34 6.32 20.58
CA THR A 60 -6.90 7.09 21.75
C THR A 60 -7.47 8.51 21.68
N ALA A 61 -7.11 9.37 22.63
CA ALA A 61 -7.45 10.79 22.56
C ALA A 61 -6.84 11.49 21.33
N SER A 62 -5.71 11.00 20.81
CA SER A 62 -4.98 11.62 19.70
C SER A 62 -5.04 10.85 18.39
N ARG A 63 -5.51 9.59 18.37
CA ARG A 63 -5.70 8.83 17.12
C ARG A 63 -7.06 8.15 17.07
N LYS A 64 -7.66 8.13 15.89
CA LYS A 64 -8.89 7.36 15.65
C LYS A 64 -8.94 6.78 14.26
N ALA A 65 -9.64 5.66 14.10
CA ALA A 65 -10.02 5.14 12.79
C ALA A 65 -11.50 5.35 12.51
N VAL A 66 -11.84 5.77 11.30
CA VAL A 66 -13.22 5.95 10.86
C VAL A 66 -13.45 5.19 9.55
N LYS A 67 -14.66 4.66 9.41
CA LYS A 67 -15.11 4.14 8.12
C LYS A 67 -15.34 5.31 7.16
N GLY A 68 -14.74 5.28 5.98
CA GLY A 68 -14.92 6.33 4.98
C GLY A 68 -14.32 5.99 3.62
N ASP A 69 -14.68 6.80 2.62
CA ASP A 69 -14.12 6.72 1.27
C ASP A 69 -12.91 7.67 1.16
N TRP A 70 -11.79 7.18 0.64
CA TRP A 70 -10.62 8.03 0.41
C TRP A 70 -10.86 9.10 -0.67
N LEU A 71 -11.83 8.89 -1.56
CA LEU A 71 -12.23 9.87 -2.57
C LEU A 71 -13.13 10.97 -2.01
N ASP A 72 -13.68 10.77 -0.80
CA ASP A 72 -14.50 11.73 -0.06
C ASP A 72 -14.11 11.74 1.42
N LEU A 73 -12.91 12.26 1.70
CA LEU A 73 -12.34 12.25 3.05
C LEU A 73 -13.22 13.00 4.06
N PRO A 74 -13.51 12.42 5.24
CA PRO A 74 -14.40 12.98 6.26
C PRO A 74 -13.73 14.06 7.12
N VAL A 75 -13.02 14.98 6.48
CA VAL A 75 -12.37 16.15 7.09
C VAL A 75 -12.66 17.41 6.26
N SER A 76 -12.57 18.57 6.93
CA SER A 76 -12.79 19.85 6.28
C SER A 76 -11.69 20.18 5.28
N ASP A 77 -12.02 21.03 4.32
CA ASP A 77 -11.05 21.56 3.36
C ASP A 77 -9.92 22.33 4.09
N ALA A 78 -8.70 22.21 3.60
CA ALA A 78 -7.51 22.89 4.13
C ALA A 78 -7.30 22.75 5.66
N SER A 79 -7.63 21.60 6.23
CA SER A 79 -7.68 21.39 7.69
C SER A 79 -6.56 20.51 8.25
N VAL A 80 -5.79 19.81 7.42
CA VAL A 80 -4.77 18.85 7.87
C VAL A 80 -3.37 19.21 7.36
N ASP A 81 -2.35 18.92 8.18
CA ASP A 81 -0.93 19.19 7.87
C ASP A 81 -0.41 18.18 6.86
N ALA A 82 -0.81 16.92 7.04
CA ALA A 82 -0.30 15.84 6.23
C ALA A 82 -1.35 14.79 5.90
N VAL A 83 -1.20 14.20 4.72
CA VAL A 83 -1.89 12.97 4.33
C VAL A 83 -0.85 11.91 4.05
N ILE A 84 -0.96 10.76 4.71
CA ILE A 84 -0.06 9.63 4.51
C ILE A 84 -0.81 8.39 4.06
N GLY A 85 -0.16 7.51 3.31
CA GLY A 85 -0.75 6.23 2.91
C GLY A 85 0.29 5.21 2.52
N ASP A 86 0.02 3.93 2.81
CA ASP A 86 0.91 2.81 2.49
C ASP A 86 0.26 1.91 1.43
N GLY A 87 0.81 1.89 0.22
CA GLY A 87 0.27 1.09 -0.88
C GLY A 87 -1.10 1.53 -1.39
N CYS A 88 -1.62 2.68 -0.95
CA CYS A 88 -3.00 3.12 -1.22
C CYS A 88 -3.32 3.23 -2.73
N LEU A 89 -2.36 3.68 -3.56
CA LEU A 89 -2.57 3.82 -5.00
C LEU A 89 -2.71 2.47 -5.71
N SER A 90 -2.12 1.40 -5.16
CA SER A 90 -2.19 0.05 -5.75
C SER A 90 -3.57 -0.58 -5.59
N VAL A 91 -4.40 -0.08 -4.66
CA VAL A 91 -5.78 -0.54 -4.46
C VAL A 91 -6.72 0.07 -5.50
N LEU A 92 -6.38 1.24 -6.04
CA LEU A 92 -7.19 1.94 -7.03
C LEU A 92 -6.90 1.44 -8.46
N GLY A 93 -7.81 0.65 -9.01
CA GLY A 93 -7.65 0.01 -10.32
C GLY A 93 -7.71 0.94 -11.53
N LEU A 94 -8.20 2.18 -11.37
CA LEU A 94 -8.38 3.12 -12.49
C LEU A 94 -7.53 4.38 -12.30
N SER A 95 -6.90 4.87 -13.37
CA SER A 95 -6.16 6.14 -13.32
C SER A 95 -7.07 7.33 -12.97
N THR A 96 -8.34 7.30 -13.36
CA THR A 96 -9.34 8.30 -12.97
C THR A 96 -9.58 8.31 -11.46
N ALA A 97 -9.66 7.14 -10.82
CA ALA A 97 -9.79 7.03 -9.37
C ALA A 97 -8.52 7.54 -8.65
N ARG A 98 -7.32 7.25 -9.17
CA ARG A 98 -6.06 7.80 -8.62
C ARG A 98 -6.01 9.32 -8.73
N ARG A 99 -6.46 9.89 -9.84
CA ARG A 99 -6.59 11.35 -10.02
C ARG A 99 -7.60 11.95 -9.03
N ALA A 100 -8.74 11.29 -8.83
CA ALA A 100 -9.73 11.71 -7.84
C ALA A 100 -9.16 11.66 -6.42
N LEU A 101 -8.37 10.64 -6.07
CA LEU A 101 -7.68 10.57 -4.79
C LEU A 101 -6.71 11.74 -4.61
N PHE A 102 -5.90 12.07 -5.62
CA PHE A 102 -5.02 13.24 -5.54
C PHE A 102 -5.81 14.54 -5.34
N ALA A 103 -6.98 14.68 -5.96
CA ALA A 103 -7.86 15.83 -5.73
C ALA A 103 -8.41 15.85 -4.29
N ALA A 104 -8.83 14.70 -3.75
CA ALA A 104 -9.28 14.59 -2.36
C ALA A 104 -8.17 14.93 -1.35
N ILE A 105 -6.94 14.43 -1.59
CA ILE A 105 -5.75 14.79 -0.81
C ILE A 105 -5.50 16.30 -0.87
N ALA A 106 -5.48 16.89 -2.07
CA ALA A 106 -5.24 18.32 -2.24
C ALA A 106 -6.32 19.19 -1.59
N ARG A 107 -7.58 18.75 -1.59
CA ARG A 107 -8.70 19.45 -0.93
C ARG A 107 -8.48 19.61 0.57
N VAL A 108 -8.04 18.55 1.24
CA VAL A 108 -7.97 18.51 2.71
C VAL A 108 -6.68 19.11 3.26
N LEU A 109 -5.60 19.09 2.48
CA LEU A 109 -4.32 19.69 2.87
C LEU A 109 -4.42 21.21 2.97
N ARG A 110 -3.86 21.78 4.03
CA ARG A 110 -3.62 23.23 4.12
C ARG A 110 -2.59 23.67 3.06
N PRO A 111 -2.48 24.99 2.74
CA PRO A 111 -1.62 25.47 1.65
C PRO A 111 -0.16 24.97 1.68
N ASP A 112 0.41 24.78 2.86
CA ASP A 112 1.79 24.27 3.05
C ASP A 112 1.83 22.78 3.46
N GLY A 113 0.67 22.12 3.49
CA GLY A 113 0.53 20.73 3.86
C GLY A 113 1.13 19.79 2.82
N ARG A 114 1.57 18.61 3.26
CA ARG A 114 2.28 17.65 2.41
C ARG A 114 1.65 16.27 2.40
N ALA A 115 1.78 15.56 1.29
CA ALA A 115 1.39 14.16 1.22
C ALA A 115 2.62 13.26 1.08
N GLY A 116 2.62 12.14 1.79
CA GLY A 116 3.59 11.07 1.60
C GLY A 116 2.87 9.77 1.28
N LEU A 117 3.25 9.08 0.20
CA LEU A 117 2.64 7.81 -0.17
C LEU A 117 3.73 6.80 -0.49
N ARG A 118 3.76 5.65 0.20
CA ARG A 118 4.67 4.56 -0.16
C ARG A 118 4.03 3.74 -1.26
N LEU A 119 4.78 3.52 -2.34
CA LEU A 119 4.33 2.82 -3.53
C LEU A 119 5.12 1.54 -3.74
N PHE A 120 4.47 0.53 -4.31
CA PHE A 120 5.15 -0.66 -4.83
C PHE A 120 5.49 -0.41 -6.30
N ALA A 121 6.75 -0.10 -6.56
CA ALA A 121 7.25 0.12 -7.91
C ALA A 121 7.67 -1.21 -8.56
N GLY A 122 7.32 -1.37 -9.84
CA GLY A 122 7.90 -2.43 -10.66
C GLY A 122 9.38 -2.18 -10.93
N PRO A 123 10.14 -3.22 -11.32
CA PRO A 123 11.51 -3.02 -11.79
C PRO A 123 11.52 -2.13 -13.04
N GLU A 124 12.59 -1.35 -13.21
CA GLU A 124 12.76 -0.44 -14.35
C GLU A 124 12.67 -1.18 -15.69
N THR A 125 13.28 -2.36 -15.74
CA THR A 125 13.05 -3.33 -16.82
C THR A 125 12.04 -4.37 -16.33
N PRO A 126 10.87 -4.51 -16.98
CA PRO A 126 9.91 -5.54 -16.63
C PRO A 126 10.54 -6.92 -16.64
N ASP A 127 10.32 -7.70 -15.57
CA ASP A 127 10.80 -9.07 -15.51
C ASP A 127 10.14 -9.93 -16.61
N ASP A 128 10.91 -10.86 -17.18
CA ASP A 128 10.35 -11.96 -17.97
C ASP A 128 9.74 -13.01 -17.03
N PRO A 129 8.52 -13.53 -17.27
CA PRO A 129 7.91 -14.53 -16.39
C PRO A 129 8.78 -15.76 -16.13
N ALA A 130 9.53 -16.25 -17.13
CA ALA A 130 10.42 -17.40 -16.93
C ALA A 130 11.64 -17.02 -16.06
N ALA A 131 12.14 -15.79 -16.18
CA ALA A 131 13.17 -15.27 -15.28
C ALA A 131 12.67 -15.17 -13.82
N VAL A 132 11.43 -14.74 -13.58
CA VAL A 132 10.84 -14.74 -12.22
C VAL A 132 10.75 -16.15 -11.65
N GLN A 133 10.34 -17.12 -12.46
CA GLN A 133 10.28 -18.53 -12.06
C GLN A 133 11.67 -19.06 -11.68
N ALA A 134 12.66 -18.86 -12.55
CA ALA A 134 14.03 -19.30 -12.30
C ALA A 134 14.65 -18.64 -11.06
N LEU A 135 14.39 -17.35 -10.83
CA LEU A 135 14.83 -16.62 -9.65
C LEU A 135 14.23 -17.22 -8.37
N ALA A 136 12.93 -17.55 -8.38
CA ALA A 136 12.26 -18.17 -7.24
C ALA A 136 12.82 -19.57 -6.94
N LEU A 137 12.94 -20.42 -7.95
CA LEU A 137 13.41 -21.80 -7.79
C LEU A 137 14.90 -21.91 -7.41
N SER A 138 15.69 -20.88 -7.71
CA SER A 138 17.09 -20.77 -7.27
C SER A 138 17.25 -20.22 -5.85
N GLY A 139 16.15 -19.86 -5.17
CA GLY A 139 16.20 -19.23 -3.85
C GLY A 139 16.64 -17.77 -3.87
N GLY A 140 16.63 -17.13 -5.04
CA GLY A 140 17.07 -15.73 -5.22
C GLY A 140 16.02 -14.69 -4.84
N VAL A 141 14.84 -15.10 -4.39
CA VAL A 141 13.79 -14.21 -3.89
C VAL A 141 13.88 -14.12 -2.37
N SER A 142 13.89 -12.90 -1.84
CA SER A 142 14.10 -12.67 -0.39
C SER A 142 12.88 -13.02 0.45
N THR A 143 11.67 -12.84 -0.11
CA THR A 143 10.40 -13.16 0.59
C THR A 143 9.31 -13.60 -0.38
N PHE A 144 8.32 -14.37 0.11
CA PHE A 144 7.13 -14.70 -0.70
C PHE A 144 6.35 -13.47 -1.17
N HIS A 145 6.39 -12.36 -0.41
CA HIS A 145 5.76 -11.10 -0.82
C HIS A 145 6.45 -10.48 -2.04
N GLU A 146 7.77 -10.53 -2.08
CA GLU A 146 8.55 -10.14 -3.27
C GLU A 146 8.14 -10.98 -4.48
N LEU A 147 8.05 -12.31 -4.31
CA LEU A 147 7.61 -13.20 -5.39
C LEU A 147 6.22 -12.82 -5.91
N LYS A 148 5.26 -12.62 -5.01
CA LYS A 148 3.88 -12.24 -5.36
C LYS A 148 3.84 -10.94 -6.17
N TRP A 149 4.62 -9.93 -5.74
CA TRP A 149 4.68 -8.65 -6.44
C TRP A 149 5.32 -8.78 -7.83
N ARG A 150 6.43 -9.51 -7.96
CA ARG A 150 7.04 -9.78 -9.27
C ARG A 150 6.07 -10.49 -10.22
N VAL A 151 5.38 -11.53 -9.75
CA VAL A 151 4.34 -12.20 -10.55
C VAL A 151 3.22 -11.23 -10.94
N ALA A 152 2.72 -10.42 -10.01
CA ALA A 152 1.71 -9.41 -10.32
C ALA A 152 2.17 -8.40 -11.37
N MET A 153 3.41 -7.91 -11.26
CA MET A 153 3.99 -6.92 -12.18
C MET A 153 4.20 -7.50 -13.58
N THR A 154 4.65 -8.75 -13.71
CA THR A 154 4.72 -9.44 -15.02
C THR A 154 3.34 -9.62 -15.64
N ALA A 155 2.31 -9.87 -14.83
CA ALA A 155 0.93 -10.06 -15.29
C ALA A 155 0.27 -8.76 -15.77
N THR A 156 0.65 -7.62 -15.17
CA THR A 156 0.12 -6.29 -15.52
C THR A 156 0.54 -5.82 -16.91
N GLY A 157 1.77 -6.13 -17.34
CA GLY A 157 2.27 -5.83 -18.68
C GLY A 157 2.05 -4.37 -19.11
N ARG A 158 1.46 -4.19 -20.30
CA ARG A 158 1.11 -2.87 -20.89
C ARG A 158 -0.36 -2.47 -20.70
N ALA A 159 -1.04 -2.98 -19.69
CA ALA A 159 -2.41 -2.57 -19.41
C ALA A 159 -2.50 -1.05 -19.19
N THR A 160 -3.50 -0.39 -19.78
CA THR A 160 -3.65 1.07 -19.81
C THR A 160 -3.55 1.73 -18.43
N ASP A 161 -4.15 1.10 -17.41
CA ASP A 161 -4.13 1.61 -16.03
C ASP A 161 -3.12 0.88 -15.14
N HIS A 162 -2.30 0.00 -15.70
CA HIS A 162 -1.43 -0.92 -14.93
C HIS A 162 -2.19 -1.65 -13.82
N ALA A 163 -3.45 -1.99 -14.08
CA ALA A 163 -4.33 -2.70 -13.15
C ALA A 163 -4.83 -3.98 -13.80
N ILE A 164 -4.88 -5.04 -12.99
CA ILE A 164 -5.38 -6.35 -13.38
C ILE A 164 -6.25 -6.92 -12.26
N PRO A 165 -7.22 -7.81 -12.56
CA PRO A 165 -7.95 -8.54 -11.54
C PRO A 165 -6.99 -9.36 -10.68
N VAL A 166 -7.22 -9.39 -9.36
CA VAL A 166 -6.41 -10.21 -8.43
C VAL A 166 -6.39 -11.68 -8.84
N ARG A 167 -7.50 -12.18 -9.41
CA ARG A 167 -7.60 -13.54 -9.96
C ARG A 167 -6.51 -13.81 -11.01
N THR A 168 -6.20 -12.84 -11.87
CA THR A 168 -5.16 -12.98 -12.90
C THR A 168 -3.79 -13.18 -12.29
N ILE A 169 -3.51 -12.58 -11.13
CA ILE A 169 -2.25 -12.80 -10.41
C ILE A 169 -2.15 -14.26 -9.94
N ALA A 170 -3.24 -14.80 -9.38
CA ALA A 170 -3.29 -16.20 -8.94
C ALA A 170 -3.13 -17.17 -10.12
N GLU A 171 -3.87 -16.95 -11.21
CA GLU A 171 -3.77 -17.79 -12.42
C GLU A 171 -2.34 -17.79 -13.00
N ARG A 172 -1.67 -16.63 -12.99
CA ARG A 172 -0.27 -16.51 -13.42
C ARG A 172 0.69 -17.22 -12.48
N PHE A 173 0.46 -17.12 -11.18
CA PHE A 173 1.24 -17.83 -10.17
C PHE A 173 1.10 -19.35 -10.32
N ASP A 174 -0.10 -19.85 -10.61
CA ASP A 174 -0.38 -21.27 -10.85
C ASP A 174 0.32 -21.77 -12.12
N ALA A 175 0.29 -20.96 -13.18
CA ALA A 175 0.97 -21.28 -14.44
C ALA A 175 2.50 -21.30 -14.30
N LEU A 176 3.07 -20.37 -13.50
CA LEU A 176 4.51 -20.31 -13.25
C LEU A 176 5.00 -21.38 -12.28
N PHE A 177 4.15 -21.85 -11.36
CA PHE A 177 4.55 -22.81 -10.34
C PHE A 177 3.54 -23.95 -10.24
N PRO A 178 3.42 -24.80 -11.27
CA PRO A 178 2.45 -25.90 -11.27
C PRO A 178 2.75 -26.95 -10.19
N ASP A 179 4.02 -27.11 -9.82
CA ASP A 179 4.44 -27.98 -8.71
C ASP A 179 4.62 -27.17 -7.42
N ARG A 180 3.65 -27.30 -6.51
CA ARG A 180 3.68 -26.64 -5.21
C ARG A 180 4.65 -27.28 -4.23
N GLN A 181 4.90 -28.57 -4.35
CA GLN A 181 5.83 -29.28 -3.47
C GLN A 181 7.26 -28.86 -3.79
N GLU A 182 7.60 -28.77 -5.08
CA GLU A 182 8.90 -28.26 -5.52
C GLU A 182 9.09 -26.81 -5.06
N LEU A 183 8.10 -25.95 -5.30
CA LEU A 183 8.20 -24.55 -4.88
C LEU A 183 8.46 -24.43 -3.38
N SER A 184 7.66 -25.11 -2.55
CA SER A 184 7.85 -25.11 -1.10
C SER A 184 9.21 -25.65 -0.69
N ALA A 185 9.67 -26.76 -1.28
CA ALA A 185 10.98 -27.35 -0.97
C ALA A 185 12.15 -26.41 -1.31
N ARG A 186 11.99 -25.55 -2.32
CA ARG A 186 13.04 -24.62 -2.79
C ARG A 186 13.02 -23.29 -2.06
N THR A 187 11.86 -22.84 -1.57
CA THR A 187 11.70 -21.49 -1.01
C THR A 187 11.48 -21.45 0.51
N GLY A 188 11.26 -22.60 1.16
CA GLY A 188 10.93 -22.70 2.59
C GLY A 188 9.43 -22.60 2.84
#